data_AF-A0A9R0DTR3-F1
#
_entry.id   AF-A0A9R0DTR3-F1
#
_cell.length_a   1.000
_cell.length_b   1.000
_cell.length_c   1.000
_cell.angle_alpha   90.00
_cell.angle_beta   90.00
_cell.angle_gamma   90.00
#
_symmetry.space_group_name_H-M   'P 1'
#
loop_
_entity.id
_entity.type
_entity.pdbx_description
1 polymer ?
#
loop_
_entity_poly.entity_id
_entity_poly.type
_entity_poly.pdbx_seq_one_letter_code
_entity_poly.pdbx_strand_id
1 'polypeptide(L)'
;MSDELRRALYSSGASIDMEFSPPDLIGTSEIFTMEHREKLCSVLPARAQGYMWQLAFSTSQHGFSLASMYRKMQRVDSPVLLVIQDTDNNVFGALTSCALHPSEHFYGTGESLLFAFQCSGEEARRQSQAAIEAAKDKDNKDDATKDEKEDHPPPLKTKFKYWGWTGDNMYFIRGSNDNISIGAGDGKFGLWLDGDLYLGRTQRCKTYGNEPLSTREDFIVKIMECWTFI
;
A
#
# COMPACT_ATOMS: atom_id res chain seq x y z
N MET A 1 15.37 38.49 -26.96
CA MET A 1 15.35 37.68 -25.72
C MET A 1 16.71 37.02 -25.63
N SER A 2 17.60 37.53 -24.78
CA SER A 2 19.01 37.14 -24.74
C SER A 2 19.20 35.81 -24.01
N ASP A 3 20.18 35.01 -24.47
CA ASP A 3 20.57 33.71 -23.92
C ASP A 3 21.00 33.76 -22.44
N GLU A 4 21.25 34.97 -21.91
CA GLU A 4 21.51 35.21 -20.49
C GLU A 4 20.29 34.90 -19.60
N LEU A 5 19.06 35.16 -20.06
CA LEU A 5 17.86 34.82 -19.28
C LEU A 5 17.63 33.31 -19.21
N ARG A 6 18.04 32.58 -20.26
CA ARG A 6 18.00 31.10 -20.29
C ARG A 6 19.05 30.49 -19.38
N ARG A 7 20.26 31.06 -19.32
CA ARG A 7 21.34 30.61 -18.42
C ARG A 7 21.05 30.90 -16.96
N ALA A 8 20.36 31.99 -16.63
CA ALA A 8 20.01 32.32 -15.25
C ALA A 8 19.10 31.27 -14.59
N LEU A 9 18.18 30.67 -15.34
CA LEU A 9 17.30 29.59 -14.85
C LEU A 9 18.03 28.26 -14.59
N TYR A 10 19.23 28.06 -15.16
CA TYR A 10 20.09 26.90 -14.86
C TYR A 10 21.23 27.22 -13.88
N SER A 11 21.43 28.50 -13.53
CA SER A 11 22.54 28.96 -12.69
C SER A 11 22.14 29.21 -11.23
N SER A 12 20.84 29.28 -10.92
CA SER A 12 20.38 29.16 -9.55
C SER A 12 20.39 27.68 -9.17
N GLY A 13 21.44 27.24 -8.46
CA GLY A 13 21.47 25.97 -7.74
C GLY A 13 20.47 25.89 -6.59
N ALA A 14 19.26 26.42 -6.77
CA ALA A 14 18.10 25.91 -6.09
C ALA A 14 17.83 24.56 -6.75
N SER A 15 18.09 23.47 -6.03
CA SER A 15 17.35 22.25 -6.26
C SER A 15 15.90 22.67 -6.43
N ILE A 16 15.36 22.52 -7.64
CA ILE A 16 13.93 22.43 -7.77
C ILE A 16 13.64 21.12 -7.07
N ASP A 17 13.48 21.17 -5.74
CA ASP A 17 12.56 20.30 -5.04
C ASP A 17 11.23 20.62 -5.70
N MET A 18 11.04 20.03 -6.89
CA MET A 18 9.74 19.85 -7.48
C MET A 18 9.12 18.94 -6.43
N GLU A 19 8.45 19.53 -5.45
CA GLU A 19 7.65 18.81 -4.47
C GLU A 19 6.83 17.86 -5.32
N PHE A 20 7.26 16.59 -5.34
CA PHE A 20 6.61 15.56 -6.11
C PHE A 20 5.34 15.29 -5.35
N SER A 21 4.31 16.10 -5.62
CA SER A 21 3.01 15.89 -5.04
C SER A 21 2.47 14.60 -5.65
N PRO A 22 2.04 13.63 -4.81
CA PRO A 22 1.42 12.43 -5.34
C PRO A 22 0.19 12.83 -6.16
N PRO A 23 -0.09 12.13 -7.27
CA PRO A 23 -1.23 12.45 -8.12
C PRO A 23 -2.53 12.39 -7.32
N ASP A 24 -3.50 13.21 -7.72
CA ASP A 24 -4.81 13.23 -7.09
C ASP A 24 -5.51 11.87 -7.21
N LEU A 25 -6.27 11.53 -6.18
CA LEU A 25 -7.11 10.34 -6.15
C LEU A 25 -8.48 10.66 -6.76
N ILE A 26 -8.93 9.83 -7.67
CA ILE A 26 -10.30 9.81 -8.17
C ILE A 26 -11.07 8.78 -7.35
N GLY A 27 -11.70 9.27 -6.28
CA GLY A 27 -12.40 8.47 -5.28
C GLY A 27 -11.84 8.71 -3.88
N THR A 28 -12.55 8.22 -2.87
CA THR A 28 -12.14 8.34 -1.46
C THR A 28 -11.40 7.08 -1.04
N SER A 29 -10.18 7.24 -0.53
CA SER A 29 -9.45 6.15 0.13
C SER A 29 -9.67 6.20 1.64
N GLU A 30 -9.82 5.02 2.24
CA GLU A 30 -9.82 4.82 3.70
C GLU A 30 -8.45 4.31 4.20
N ILE A 31 -7.54 3.94 3.28
CA ILE A 31 -6.22 3.39 3.61
C ILE A 31 -5.07 4.37 3.31
N PHE A 32 -5.11 5.07 2.18
CA PHE A 32 -4.00 5.91 1.75
C PHE A 32 -3.87 7.19 2.57
N THR A 33 -2.66 7.42 3.07
CA THR A 33 -2.18 8.72 3.51
C THR A 33 -1.38 9.37 2.36
N MET A 34 -1.04 10.65 2.49
CA MET A 34 -0.11 11.32 1.56
C MET A 34 1.23 10.59 1.47
N GLU A 35 1.80 10.20 2.62
CA GLU A 35 3.07 9.46 2.70
C GLU A 35 3.01 8.13 1.96
N HIS A 36 1.90 7.37 2.06
CA HIS A 36 1.75 6.12 1.34
C HIS A 36 1.86 6.33 -0.18
N ARG A 37 1.18 7.37 -0.70
CA ARG A 37 1.18 7.66 -2.13
C ARG A 37 2.55 8.09 -2.62
N GLU A 38 3.24 8.97 -1.91
CA GLU A 38 4.61 9.40 -2.25
C GLU A 38 5.55 8.21 -2.39
N LYS A 39 5.53 7.27 -1.43
CA LYS A 39 6.38 6.08 -1.48
C LYS A 39 6.02 5.16 -2.63
N LEU A 40 4.74 4.91 -2.84
CA LEU A 40 4.25 4.02 -3.90
C LEU A 40 4.52 4.58 -5.30
N CYS A 41 4.41 5.90 -5.50
CA CYS A 41 4.73 6.55 -6.78
C CYS A 41 6.16 6.26 -7.24
N SER A 42 7.11 6.15 -6.31
CA SER A 42 8.52 5.87 -6.64
C SER A 42 8.77 4.47 -7.21
N VAL A 43 7.81 3.55 -7.07
CA VAL A 43 7.94 2.16 -7.52
C VAL A 43 6.95 1.77 -8.62
N LEU A 44 6.13 2.72 -9.08
CA LEU A 44 5.21 2.46 -10.19
C LEU A 44 5.98 2.16 -11.49
N PRO A 45 5.47 1.26 -12.35
CA PRO A 45 6.00 1.02 -13.68
C PRO A 45 5.84 2.28 -14.53
N ALA A 46 6.70 2.43 -15.54
CA ALA A 46 6.73 3.62 -16.40
C ALA A 46 5.35 3.98 -16.99
N ARG A 47 4.53 2.97 -17.33
CA ARG A 47 3.18 3.17 -17.88
C ARG A 47 2.09 3.57 -16.88
N ALA A 48 2.40 3.58 -15.58
CA ALA A 48 1.50 4.04 -14.52
C ALA A 48 1.97 5.36 -13.87
N GLN A 49 3.23 5.75 -14.07
CA GLN A 49 3.77 7.00 -13.55
C GLN A 49 3.10 8.22 -14.20
N GLY A 50 2.76 9.23 -13.40
CA GLY A 50 2.14 10.48 -13.86
C GLY A 50 0.62 10.41 -14.10
N TYR A 51 0.01 9.22 -14.05
CA TYR A 51 -1.44 9.06 -14.15
C TYR A 51 -2.15 9.26 -12.82
N MET A 52 -3.43 9.63 -12.87
CA MET A 52 -4.27 9.74 -11.68
C MET A 52 -4.68 8.34 -11.22
N TRP A 53 -4.87 8.19 -9.91
CA TRP A 53 -5.26 6.90 -9.34
C TRP A 53 -6.75 6.89 -9.11
N GLN A 54 -7.46 5.98 -9.78
CA GLN A 54 -8.90 5.83 -9.64
C GLN A 54 -9.25 4.60 -8.81
N LEU A 55 -10.14 4.77 -7.83
CA LEU A 55 -10.64 3.67 -7.03
C LEU A 55 -11.59 2.80 -7.89
N ALA A 56 -11.13 1.60 -8.26
CA ALA A 56 -11.92 0.66 -9.04
C ALA A 56 -12.79 -0.25 -8.15
N PHE A 57 -12.28 -0.61 -6.98
CA PHE A 57 -12.96 -1.47 -6.00
C PHE A 57 -12.51 -1.12 -4.58
N SER A 58 -13.44 -1.19 -3.64
CA SER A 58 -13.17 -1.15 -2.20
C SER A 58 -14.16 -2.08 -1.49
N THR A 59 -13.70 -2.85 -0.50
CA THR A 59 -14.58 -3.71 0.30
C THR A 59 -15.58 -2.93 1.12
N SER A 60 -15.28 -1.69 1.51
CA SER A 60 -16.23 -0.82 2.24
C SER A 60 -17.41 -0.36 1.38
N GLN A 61 -17.18 -0.17 0.07
CA GLN A 61 -18.18 0.32 -0.87
C GLN A 61 -18.88 -0.80 -1.64
N HIS A 62 -18.20 -1.92 -1.88
CA HIS A 62 -18.65 -2.97 -2.80
C HIS A 62 -18.79 -4.35 -2.14
N GLY A 63 -18.49 -4.45 -0.84
CA GLY A 63 -18.55 -5.67 -0.06
C GLY A 63 -17.34 -6.59 -0.23
N PHE A 64 -17.38 -7.67 0.54
CA PHE A 64 -16.31 -8.66 0.74
C PHE A 64 -16.56 -9.87 -0.17
N SER A 65 -16.34 -9.69 -1.48
CA SER A 65 -16.54 -10.75 -2.47
C SER A 65 -15.58 -10.63 -3.64
N LEU A 66 -14.77 -11.67 -3.83
CA LEU A 66 -13.81 -11.79 -4.92
C LEU A 66 -14.52 -11.77 -6.28
N ALA A 67 -15.70 -12.38 -6.38
CA ALA A 67 -16.53 -12.32 -7.59
C ALA A 67 -16.97 -10.88 -7.92
N SER A 68 -17.33 -10.08 -6.91
CA SER A 68 -17.63 -8.66 -7.10
C SER A 68 -16.41 -7.86 -7.56
N MET A 69 -15.24 -8.15 -7.01
CA MET A 69 -13.98 -7.55 -7.46
C MET A 69 -13.69 -7.89 -8.92
N TYR A 70 -13.76 -9.17 -9.32
CA TYR A 70 -13.55 -9.58 -10.70
C TYR A 70 -14.50 -8.91 -11.69
N ARG A 71 -15.77 -8.72 -11.34
CA ARG A 71 -16.73 -7.99 -12.19
C ARG A 71 -16.30 -6.54 -12.45
N LYS A 72 -15.69 -5.87 -11.46
CA LYS A 72 -15.16 -4.51 -11.62
C LYS A 72 -13.89 -4.48 -12.49
N MET A 73 -13.11 -5.56 -12.48
CA MET A 73 -11.85 -5.68 -13.22
C MET A 73 -12.02 -6.01 -14.71
N GLN A 74 -13.19 -6.46 -15.16
CA GLN A 74 -13.42 -6.86 -16.56
C GLN A 74 -13.15 -5.77 -17.62
N ARG A 75 -13.21 -4.49 -17.23
CA ARG A 75 -13.00 -3.35 -18.14
C ARG A 75 -11.71 -2.59 -17.86
N VAL A 76 -10.85 -3.12 -17.00
CA VAL A 76 -9.59 -2.50 -16.62
C VAL A 76 -8.49 -3.01 -17.54
N ASP A 77 -7.86 -2.11 -18.28
CA ASP A 77 -6.66 -2.37 -19.10
C ASP A 77 -5.48 -1.53 -18.60
N SER A 78 -5.16 -1.70 -17.33
CA SER A 78 -4.16 -0.92 -16.58
C SER A 78 -3.55 -1.81 -15.50
N PRO A 79 -2.34 -1.52 -14.99
CA PRO A 79 -1.87 -2.14 -13.76
C PRO A 79 -2.87 -1.90 -12.63
N VAL A 80 -2.94 -2.82 -11.68
CA VAL A 80 -3.82 -2.66 -10.51
C VAL A 80 -2.97 -2.60 -9.26
N LEU A 81 -3.15 -1.54 -8.49
CA LEU A 81 -2.58 -1.40 -7.17
C LEU A 81 -3.60 -1.89 -6.13
N LEU A 82 -3.39 -3.12 -5.66
CA LEU A 82 -4.18 -3.74 -4.59
C LEU A 82 -3.54 -3.40 -3.24
N VAL A 83 -4.33 -2.80 -2.35
CA VAL A 83 -3.89 -2.34 -1.03
C VAL A 83 -4.80 -2.92 0.03
N ILE A 84 -4.21 -3.45 1.09
CA ILE A 84 -4.89 -4.07 2.22
C ILE A 84 -4.46 -3.32 3.48
N GLN A 85 -5.45 -2.98 4.30
CA GLN A 85 -5.26 -2.75 5.72
C GLN A 85 -5.82 -3.95 6.47
N ASP A 86 -5.01 -4.60 7.29
CA ASP A 86 -5.46 -5.69 8.16
C ASP A 86 -6.03 -5.17 9.49
N THR A 87 -6.59 -6.06 10.31
CA THR A 87 -7.13 -5.71 11.64
C THR A 87 -6.04 -5.32 12.66
N ASP A 88 -4.77 -5.60 12.37
CA ASP A 88 -3.63 -5.18 13.18
C ASP A 88 -3.09 -3.80 12.72
N ASN A 89 -3.76 -3.17 11.75
CA ASN A 89 -3.40 -1.89 11.10
C ASN A 89 -2.11 -1.92 10.28
N ASN A 90 -1.63 -3.09 9.86
CA ASN A 90 -0.58 -3.16 8.85
C ASN A 90 -1.15 -2.78 7.49
N VAL A 91 -0.37 -2.01 6.70
CA VAL A 91 -0.74 -1.62 5.33
C VAL A 91 0.25 -2.26 4.37
N PHE A 92 -0.25 -3.08 3.45
CA PHE A 92 0.57 -3.81 2.50
C PHE A 92 -0.25 -4.19 1.26
N GLY A 93 0.38 -4.78 0.27
CA GLY A 93 -0.34 -5.21 -0.91
C GLY A 93 0.56 -5.55 -2.07
N ALA A 94 -0.02 -5.41 -3.26
CA ALA A 94 0.65 -5.74 -4.51
C ALA A 94 0.32 -4.71 -5.58
N LEU A 95 1.28 -4.46 -6.45
CA LEU A 95 1.00 -3.92 -7.78
C LEU A 95 1.03 -5.07 -8.76
N THR A 96 -0.03 -5.26 -9.52
CA THR A 96 -0.12 -6.27 -10.58
C THR A 96 0.02 -5.63 -11.95
N SER A 97 0.68 -6.33 -12.86
CA SER A 97 0.87 -5.87 -14.25
C SER A 97 -0.43 -5.83 -15.06
N CYS A 98 -1.55 -6.34 -14.55
CA CYS A 98 -2.82 -6.37 -15.26
C CYS A 98 -3.98 -6.56 -14.26
N ALA A 99 -5.20 -6.44 -14.79
CA ALA A 99 -6.42 -6.62 -14.05
C ALA A 99 -6.54 -8.04 -13.46
N LEU A 100 -7.16 -8.13 -12.28
CA LEU A 100 -7.34 -9.39 -11.57
C LEU A 100 -8.53 -10.16 -12.16
N HIS A 101 -8.34 -11.44 -12.51
CA HIS A 101 -9.40 -12.30 -13.05
C HIS A 101 -9.16 -13.78 -12.70
N PRO A 102 -10.21 -14.64 -12.75
CA PRO A 102 -10.03 -16.08 -12.65
C PRO A 102 -9.15 -16.61 -13.79
N SER A 103 -8.24 -17.53 -13.47
CA SER A 103 -7.39 -18.20 -14.45
C SER A 103 -6.87 -19.53 -13.90
N GLU A 104 -6.93 -20.58 -14.72
CA GLU A 104 -6.35 -21.89 -14.36
C GLU A 104 -4.82 -21.83 -14.26
N HIS A 105 -4.21 -20.92 -15.04
CA HIS A 105 -2.76 -20.73 -15.16
C HIS A 105 -2.31 -19.43 -14.51
N PHE A 106 -1.03 -19.36 -14.12
CA PHE A 106 -0.44 -18.10 -13.71
C PHE A 106 -0.37 -17.12 -14.89
N TYR A 107 -0.62 -15.84 -14.61
CA TYR A 107 -0.60 -14.76 -15.59
C TYR A 107 0.05 -13.50 -15.00
N GLY A 108 0.28 -12.51 -15.84
CA GLY A 108 0.98 -11.27 -15.50
C GLY A 108 2.43 -11.24 -15.96
N THR A 109 3.15 -10.19 -15.59
CA THR A 109 4.55 -9.93 -15.99
C THR A 109 5.39 -9.53 -14.78
N GLY A 110 6.71 -9.46 -14.98
CA GLY A 110 7.68 -9.01 -13.99
C GLY A 110 7.58 -7.53 -13.58
N GLU A 111 6.65 -6.76 -14.16
CA GLU A 111 6.28 -5.44 -13.62
C GLU A 111 5.53 -5.54 -12.29
N SER A 112 5.02 -6.73 -11.95
CA SER A 112 4.32 -6.95 -10.69
C SER A 112 5.30 -6.93 -9.52
N LEU A 113 4.85 -6.42 -8.38
CA LEU A 113 5.63 -6.36 -7.15
C LEU A 113 4.74 -6.48 -5.91
N LEU A 114 5.36 -6.82 -4.79
CA LEU A 114 4.75 -6.75 -3.46
C LEU A 114 5.30 -5.55 -2.69
N PHE A 115 4.53 -4.99 -1.77
CA PHE A 115 4.99 -3.94 -0.89
C PHE A 115 4.38 -4.04 0.51
N ALA A 116 5.04 -3.41 1.49
CA ALA A 116 4.55 -3.29 2.85
C ALA A 116 5.04 -1.99 3.51
N PHE A 117 4.18 -1.42 4.33
CA PHE A 117 4.45 -0.31 5.24
C PHE A 117 4.58 -0.87 6.65
N GLN A 118 5.79 -0.85 7.19
CA GLN A 118 6.09 -1.35 8.53
C GLN A 118 6.13 -0.17 9.50
N CYS A 119 5.27 -0.19 10.52
CA CYS A 119 5.44 0.68 11.69
C CYS A 119 6.69 0.22 12.45
N SER A 120 7.62 1.13 12.77
CA SER A 120 8.77 0.81 13.62
C SER A 120 8.27 0.36 15.00
N GLY A 121 8.44 -0.92 15.30
CA GLY A 121 7.94 -1.55 16.53
C GLY A 121 8.52 -0.96 17.84
N GLU A 122 9.57 -0.15 17.78
CA GLU A 122 10.14 0.56 18.93
C GLU A 122 9.29 1.77 19.36
N GLU A 123 8.69 2.51 18.41
CA GLU A 123 7.80 3.63 18.74
C GLU A 123 6.39 3.17 19.15
N ALA A 124 5.84 2.12 18.53
CA ALA A 124 4.52 1.59 18.89
C ALA A 124 4.45 1.07 20.34
N ARG A 125 5.55 0.48 20.84
CA ARG A 125 5.71 0.07 22.25
C ARG A 125 5.84 1.27 23.20
N ARG A 126 6.56 2.31 22.80
CA ARG A 126 6.69 3.56 23.58
C ARG A 126 5.37 4.31 23.67
N GLN A 127 4.60 4.38 22.59
CA GLN A 127 3.30 5.06 22.58
C GLN A 127 2.22 4.27 23.32
N SER A 128 2.22 2.94 23.25
CA SER A 128 1.33 2.13 24.08
C SER A 128 1.66 2.27 25.58
N GLN A 129 2.94 2.35 25.96
CA GLN A 129 3.35 2.65 27.34
C GLN A 129 3.00 4.08 27.76
N ALA A 130 3.27 5.09 26.93
CA ALA A 130 2.97 6.48 27.22
C ALA A 130 1.46 6.77 27.32
N ALA A 131 0.62 6.12 26.49
CA ALA A 131 -0.83 6.23 26.58
C ALA A 131 -1.39 5.57 27.85
N ILE A 132 -0.80 4.45 28.29
CA ILE A 132 -1.15 3.77 29.55
C ILE A 132 -0.69 4.59 30.77
N GLU A 133 0.46 5.28 30.69
CA GLU A 133 0.96 6.17 31.74
C GLU A 133 0.16 7.48 31.82
N ALA A 134 -0.17 8.11 30.69
CA ALA A 134 -1.00 9.32 30.65
C ALA A 134 -2.44 9.07 31.12
N ALA A 135 -2.96 7.85 30.98
CA ALA A 135 -4.26 7.45 31.51
C ALA A 135 -4.24 7.25 33.04
N LYS A 136 -3.07 7.00 33.65
CA LYS A 136 -2.93 6.84 35.11
C LYS A 136 -2.80 8.16 35.87
N ASP A 137 -2.39 9.24 35.21
CA ASP A 137 -2.19 10.55 35.83
C ASP A 137 -3.47 11.42 35.88
N LYS A 138 -4.57 10.98 35.27
CA LYS A 138 -5.84 11.76 35.21
C LYS A 138 -6.77 11.60 36.43
N ASP A 139 -6.39 10.80 37.43
CA ASP A 139 -7.20 10.59 38.64
C ASP A 139 -6.85 11.52 39.81
N ASN A 140 -5.97 12.51 39.62
CA ASN A 140 -5.71 13.48 40.68
C ASN A 140 -5.39 14.89 40.15
N LYS A 141 -6.38 15.79 40.30
CA LYS A 141 -6.26 17.15 40.84
C LYS A 141 -6.89 18.25 39.97
N ASP A 142 -7.76 18.99 40.66
CA ASP A 142 -8.48 20.19 40.25
C ASP A 142 -7.57 21.36 39.83
N ASP A 143 -8.12 22.15 38.91
CA ASP A 143 -7.95 23.59 38.67
C ASP A 143 -6.53 24.20 38.58
N ALA A 144 -6.14 24.59 37.36
CA ALA A 144 -5.75 25.96 36.99
C ALA A 144 -5.02 26.02 35.64
N THR A 145 -5.42 27.02 34.86
CA THR A 145 -4.97 27.50 33.53
C THR A 145 -3.48 27.36 33.22
N LYS A 146 -3.11 26.71 32.10
CA LYS A 146 -1.83 26.87 31.40
C LYS A 146 -1.97 26.69 29.88
N ASP A 147 -1.33 27.60 29.15
CA ASP A 147 -1.24 27.65 27.70
C ASP A 147 -0.88 26.31 27.06
N GLU A 148 -1.79 25.78 26.24
CA GLU A 148 -1.59 24.57 25.44
C GLU A 148 -0.71 24.90 24.24
N LYS A 149 0.61 24.70 24.38
CA LYS A 149 1.41 24.29 23.23
C LYS A 149 1.08 22.83 22.98
N GLU A 150 0.27 22.56 21.96
CA GLU A 150 0.08 21.22 21.41
C GLU A 150 1.46 20.66 21.01
N ASP A 151 2.04 19.84 21.87
CA ASP A 151 3.22 19.03 21.58
C ASP A 151 2.74 17.87 20.70
N HIS A 152 2.63 18.12 19.38
CA HIS A 152 2.30 17.06 18.45
C HIS A 152 3.37 15.97 18.56
N PRO A 153 3.03 14.73 18.92
CA PRO A 153 3.99 13.64 18.94
C PRO A 153 4.62 13.54 17.54
N PRO A 154 5.95 13.31 17.44
CA PRO A 154 6.60 13.21 16.15
C PRO A 154 5.93 12.13 15.31
N PRO A 155 5.65 12.38 14.02
CA PRO A 155 4.97 11.42 13.17
C PRO A 155 5.75 10.10 13.18
N LEU A 156 5.05 9.00 13.42
CA LEU A 156 5.59 7.64 13.33
C LEU A 156 6.25 7.48 11.97
N LYS A 157 7.56 7.22 11.92
CA LYS A 157 8.25 6.99 10.65
C LYS A 157 7.88 5.62 10.11
N THR A 158 7.04 5.60 9.08
CA THR A 158 6.63 4.37 8.42
C THR A 158 7.74 3.88 7.49
N LYS A 159 8.23 2.65 7.69
CA LYS A 159 9.25 2.06 6.80
C LYS A 159 8.59 1.37 5.61
N PHE A 160 8.73 1.97 4.44
CA PHE A 160 8.30 1.37 3.17
C PHE A 160 9.32 0.35 2.65
N LYS A 161 8.84 -0.84 2.26
CA LYS A 161 9.61 -1.87 1.55
C LYS A 161 8.80 -2.38 0.36
N TYR A 162 9.50 -2.75 -0.70
CA TYR A 162 8.92 -3.40 -1.86
C TYR A 162 9.84 -4.51 -2.39
N TRP A 163 9.24 -5.45 -3.11
CA TRP A 163 9.90 -6.63 -3.67
C TRP A 163 9.44 -6.82 -5.11
N GLY A 164 10.34 -6.51 -6.05
CA GLY A 164 10.13 -6.78 -7.47
C GLY A 164 10.41 -8.24 -7.82
N TRP A 165 10.15 -8.59 -9.07
CA TRP A 165 10.39 -9.93 -9.58
C TRP A 165 11.87 -10.35 -9.47
N THR A 166 12.12 -11.58 -8.99
CA THR A 166 13.47 -12.13 -8.82
C THR A 166 14.07 -12.71 -10.11
N GLY A 167 13.25 -12.98 -11.12
CA GLY A 167 13.66 -13.75 -12.30
C GLY A 167 13.53 -15.27 -12.16
N ASP A 168 13.19 -15.79 -10.97
CA ASP A 168 13.21 -17.24 -10.69
C ASP A 168 12.10 -18.01 -11.41
N ASN A 169 10.88 -17.48 -11.43
CA ASN A 169 9.72 -18.10 -12.06
C ASN A 169 8.68 -17.03 -12.47
N MET A 170 7.69 -17.42 -13.28
CA MET A 170 6.65 -16.53 -13.80
C MET A 170 5.31 -16.68 -13.07
N TYR A 171 5.32 -17.08 -11.80
CA TYR A 171 4.09 -17.35 -11.01
C TYR A 171 3.53 -16.08 -10.36
N PHE A 172 3.24 -15.07 -11.17
CA PHE A 172 2.90 -13.72 -10.67
C PHE A 172 1.51 -13.64 -10.06
N ILE A 173 0.47 -14.08 -10.77
CA ILE A 173 -0.92 -13.96 -10.32
C ILE A 173 -1.67 -15.23 -10.70
N ARG A 174 -2.48 -15.76 -9.79
CA ARG A 174 -3.44 -16.83 -10.09
C ARG A 174 -4.71 -16.62 -9.28
N GLY A 175 -5.82 -16.47 -10.00
CA GLY A 175 -7.15 -16.26 -9.45
C GLY A 175 -8.07 -17.45 -9.70
N SER A 176 -8.98 -17.72 -8.78
CA SER A 176 -10.06 -18.70 -8.89
C SER A 176 -11.33 -18.09 -8.27
N ASN A 177 -12.44 -18.82 -8.28
CA ASN A 177 -13.65 -18.33 -7.60
C ASN A 177 -13.49 -18.26 -6.07
N ASP A 178 -12.60 -19.08 -5.50
CA ASP A 178 -12.50 -19.29 -4.06
C ASP A 178 -11.29 -18.59 -3.44
N ASN A 179 -10.37 -18.08 -4.26
CA ASN A 179 -9.18 -17.37 -3.80
C ASN A 179 -8.44 -16.66 -4.92
N ILE A 180 -7.58 -15.73 -4.54
CA ILE A 180 -6.58 -15.12 -5.41
C ILE A 180 -5.21 -15.13 -4.74
N SER A 181 -4.17 -15.38 -5.54
CA SER A 181 -2.78 -15.40 -5.10
C SER A 181 -1.90 -14.52 -5.98
N ILE A 182 -0.94 -13.83 -5.36
CA ILE A 182 0.05 -12.97 -6.00
C ILE A 182 1.44 -13.36 -5.51
N GLY A 183 2.25 -13.88 -6.43
CA GLY A 183 3.56 -14.46 -6.18
C GLY A 183 3.46 -15.85 -5.59
N ALA A 184 4.20 -16.81 -6.13
CA ALA A 184 4.21 -18.18 -5.63
C ALA A 184 5.60 -18.83 -5.66
N GLY A 185 5.75 -19.88 -4.87
CA GLY A 185 6.96 -20.70 -4.90
C GLY A 185 6.93 -21.71 -3.77
N ASP A 186 7.29 -22.96 -4.07
CA ASP A 186 7.32 -24.07 -3.10
C ASP A 186 6.01 -24.24 -2.30
N GLY A 187 4.87 -24.05 -2.97
CA GLY A 187 3.54 -24.16 -2.37
C GLY A 187 3.14 -22.99 -1.44
N LYS A 188 3.96 -21.94 -1.36
CA LYS A 188 3.68 -20.71 -0.61
C LYS A 188 3.33 -19.56 -1.54
N PHE A 189 2.62 -18.57 -0.99
CA PHE A 189 2.17 -17.39 -1.73
C PHE A 189 2.70 -16.12 -1.08
N GLY A 190 3.16 -15.18 -1.90
CA GLY A 190 3.60 -13.86 -1.43
C GLY A 190 2.44 -13.11 -0.77
N LEU A 191 1.29 -13.15 -1.43
CA LEU A 191 0.00 -12.70 -0.92
C LEU A 191 -1.10 -13.66 -1.41
N TRP A 192 -1.99 -14.06 -0.53
CA TRP A 192 -3.15 -14.90 -0.81
C TRP A 192 -4.36 -14.33 -0.07
N LEU A 193 -5.52 -14.37 -0.71
CA LEU A 193 -6.81 -13.98 -0.16
C LEU A 193 -7.87 -15.02 -0.51
N ASP A 194 -8.80 -15.27 0.40
CA ASP A 194 -9.97 -16.10 0.14
C ASP A 194 -11.03 -15.41 -0.75
N GLY A 195 -12.04 -16.17 -1.16
CA GLY A 195 -13.13 -15.73 -2.03
C GLY A 195 -14.03 -14.68 -1.39
N ASP A 196 -14.04 -14.61 -0.06
CA ASP A 196 -14.76 -13.61 0.72
C ASP A 196 -13.92 -12.36 0.97
N LEU A 197 -12.67 -12.29 0.50
CA LEU A 197 -11.75 -11.18 0.75
C LEU A 197 -11.62 -10.83 2.24
N TYR A 198 -11.80 -11.82 3.12
CA TYR A 198 -11.85 -11.66 4.56
C TYR A 198 -10.61 -12.24 5.21
N LEU A 199 -10.23 -13.47 4.85
CA LEU A 199 -9.01 -14.10 5.31
C LEU A 199 -7.91 -13.97 4.27
N GLY A 200 -6.71 -13.66 4.75
CA GLY A 200 -5.54 -13.60 3.92
C GLY A 200 -4.33 -14.26 4.56
N ARG A 201 -3.37 -14.59 3.70
CA ARG A 201 -2.08 -15.15 4.07
C ARG A 201 -0.97 -14.49 3.28
N THR A 202 0.15 -14.21 3.94
CA THR A 202 1.37 -13.69 3.33
C THR A 202 2.58 -14.49 3.80
N GLN A 203 3.36 -15.00 2.86
CA GLN A 203 4.53 -15.81 3.14
C GLN A 203 5.69 -15.41 2.24
N ARG A 204 6.87 -15.96 2.53
CA ARG A 204 7.99 -15.89 1.59
C ARG A 204 7.65 -16.66 0.32
N CYS A 205 7.89 -16.08 -0.84
CA CYS A 205 7.77 -16.76 -2.12
C CYS A 205 9.00 -16.54 -3.00
N LYS A 206 9.26 -17.46 -3.92
CA LYS A 206 10.39 -17.38 -4.86
C LYS A 206 10.22 -16.29 -5.91
N THR A 207 8.99 -16.02 -6.36
CA THR A 207 8.70 -15.01 -7.40
C THR A 207 9.23 -13.63 -7.03
N TYR A 208 9.09 -13.21 -5.76
CA TYR A 208 9.48 -11.86 -5.32
C TYR A 208 10.59 -11.85 -4.26
N GLY A 209 10.93 -13.00 -3.66
CA GLY A 209 11.92 -13.06 -2.59
C GLY A 209 11.51 -12.23 -1.37
N ASN A 210 10.20 -12.05 -1.17
CA ASN A 210 9.64 -11.22 -0.10
C ASN A 210 9.69 -11.92 1.25
N GLU A 211 9.61 -11.10 2.29
CA GLU A 211 9.23 -11.50 3.64
C GLU A 211 7.69 -11.52 3.77
N PRO A 212 7.10 -12.16 4.80
CA PRO A 212 5.71 -11.89 5.15
C PRO A 212 5.44 -10.39 5.23
N LEU A 213 4.38 -9.94 4.56
CA LEU A 213 4.07 -8.52 4.38
C LEU A 213 3.40 -7.88 5.61
N SER A 214 2.85 -8.71 6.50
CA SER A 214 2.24 -8.34 7.77
C SER A 214 3.08 -8.86 8.95
N THR A 215 2.72 -8.49 10.17
CA THR A 215 3.33 -8.99 11.41
C THR A 215 3.14 -10.48 11.61
N ARG A 216 2.10 -11.06 10.99
CA ARG A 216 1.76 -12.49 11.02
C ARG A 216 1.59 -13.01 9.59
N GLU A 217 1.79 -14.31 9.39
CA GLU A 217 1.53 -14.91 8.08
C GLU A 217 0.04 -14.92 7.76
N ASP A 218 -0.83 -15.19 8.74
CA ASP A 218 -2.29 -15.12 8.60
C ASP A 218 -2.82 -13.78 9.12
N PHE A 219 -3.72 -13.16 8.36
CA PHE A 219 -4.33 -11.88 8.69
C PHE A 219 -5.81 -11.82 8.33
N ILE A 220 -6.53 -10.92 8.99
CA ILE A 220 -7.94 -10.60 8.68
C ILE A 220 -7.95 -9.25 7.97
N VAL A 221 -8.58 -9.19 6.81
CA VAL A 221 -8.76 -7.95 6.05
C VAL A 221 -9.74 -7.05 6.78
N LYS A 222 -9.31 -5.83 7.10
CA LYS A 222 -10.19 -4.77 7.60
C LYS A 222 -10.77 -4.00 6.42
N ILE A 223 -9.92 -3.53 5.51
CA ILE A 223 -10.31 -2.86 4.27
C ILE A 223 -9.35 -3.32 3.16
N MET A 224 -9.87 -3.56 1.96
CA MET A 224 -9.07 -3.74 0.75
C MET A 224 -9.56 -2.81 -0.34
N GLU A 225 -8.62 -2.15 -1.01
CA GLU A 225 -8.84 -1.24 -2.14
C GLU A 225 -8.05 -1.69 -3.36
N CYS A 226 -8.63 -1.54 -4.54
CA CYS A 226 -7.94 -1.73 -5.81
C CYS A 226 -8.01 -0.43 -6.61
N TRP A 227 -6.83 0.09 -6.96
CA TRP A 227 -6.64 1.33 -7.68
C TRP A 227 -6.12 1.06 -9.09
N THR A 228 -6.60 1.84 -10.05
CA THR A 228 -6.17 1.79 -11.46
C THR A 228 -5.63 3.13 -11.89
N PHE A 229 -4.84 3.15 -12.96
CA PHE A 229 -4.16 4.35 -13.45
C PHE A 229 -4.83 4.81 -14.76
N ILE A 230 -5.33 6.05 -14.80
CA ILE A 230 -6.05 6.67 -15.94
C ILE A 230 -5.54 8.08 -16.26
#